data_AF-A0A377M2E7-F1
#
_entry.id   AF-A0A377M2E7-F1
#
_cell.length_a   1.000
_cell.length_b   1.000
_cell.length_c   1.000
_cell.angle_alpha   90.00
_cell.angle_beta   90.00
_cell.angle_gamma   90.00
#
_symmetry.space_group_name_H-M   'P 1'
#
loop_
_entity.id
_entity.type
_entity.pdbx_description
1 polymer ?
#
loop_
_entity_poly.entity_id
_entity_poly.type
_entity_poly.pdbx_seq_one_letter_code
_entity_poly.pdbx_strand_id
1 'polypeptide(L)'
;MRSPFENIDVVLPREIQLDDQSLVDKLVKARRGGYCFEQNGLFERVLREVGFTVRSVLGRVVLANPPQMPPRTHRLLLVELNGERWIADVGFGGQTLTAPIRLLANQEQENAARAVSSAERGERLGTTIPSP
;
A
#
# COMPACT_ATOMS: atom_id res chain seq x y z
N MET A 1 1.27 -2.96 16.38
CA MET A 1 0.50 -1.69 16.52
C MET A 1 -0.36 -1.53 15.27
N ARG A 2 -1.69 -1.49 15.42
CA ARG A 2 -2.63 -1.39 14.29
C ARG A 2 -2.97 0.09 14.09
N SER A 3 -2.37 0.73 13.10
CA SER A 3 -2.76 2.08 12.67
C SER A 3 -3.96 1.97 11.73
N PRO A 4 -5.12 2.58 12.03
CA PRO A 4 -6.27 2.50 11.14
C PRO A 4 -6.02 3.32 9.86
N PHE A 5 -6.58 2.87 8.74
CA PHE A 5 -6.73 3.71 7.56
C PHE A 5 -7.86 4.71 7.78
N GLU A 6 -7.57 6.00 7.61
CA GLU A 6 -8.52 7.09 7.79
C GLU A 6 -8.14 8.30 6.91
N ASN A 7 -9.12 9.16 6.63
CA ASN A 7 -8.97 10.40 5.86
C ASN A 7 -9.60 11.61 6.59
N ILE A 8 -9.68 11.56 7.92
CA ILE A 8 -10.29 12.59 8.78
C ILE A 8 -9.65 13.95 8.55
N ASP A 9 -8.31 14.02 8.43
CA ASP A 9 -7.64 15.31 8.19
C ASP A 9 -7.98 15.88 6.81
N VAL A 10 -8.19 15.03 5.79
CA VAL A 10 -8.64 15.48 4.46
C VAL A 10 -10.07 16.01 4.52
N VAL A 11 -10.95 15.34 5.26
CA VAL A 11 -12.36 15.75 5.44
C VAL A 11 -12.47 17.03 6.28
N LEU A 12 -11.54 17.27 7.22
CA LEU A 12 -11.47 18.45 8.08
C LEU A 12 -10.58 19.58 7.51
N PRO A 13 -10.48 19.68 6.19
CA PRO A 13 -9.40 20.33 5.41
C PRO A 13 -8.13 20.73 6.17
N ARG A 14 -7.52 19.77 6.89
CA ARG A 14 -6.23 19.95 7.55
C ARG A 14 -5.11 19.62 6.59
N GLU A 15 -4.00 20.32 6.74
CA GLU A 15 -2.80 20.05 5.98
C GLU A 15 -2.25 18.64 6.31
N ILE A 16 -1.88 17.91 5.26
CA ILE A 16 -1.28 16.58 5.39
C ILE A 16 0.23 16.71 5.29
N GLN A 17 0.91 16.56 6.43
CA GLN A 17 2.36 16.58 6.51
C GLN A 17 2.91 15.17 6.25
N LEU A 18 3.82 15.05 5.28
CA LEU A 18 4.41 13.78 4.87
C LEU A 18 5.90 13.66 5.23
N ASP A 19 6.45 14.64 5.94
CA ASP A 19 7.79 14.53 6.49
C ASP A 19 7.83 13.52 7.63
N ASP A 20 9.01 12.96 7.78
CA ASP A 20 9.38 11.93 8.70
C ASP A 20 8.98 12.18 10.16
N GLN A 21 9.16 13.40 10.66
CA GLN A 21 8.88 13.74 12.05
C GLN A 21 7.37 13.85 12.27
N SER A 22 6.67 14.52 11.36
CA SER A 22 5.20 14.65 11.41
C SER A 22 4.49 13.30 11.34
N LEU A 23 4.98 12.38 10.51
CA LEU A 23 4.41 11.02 10.42
C LEU A 23 4.55 10.25 11.73
N VAL A 24 5.71 10.33 12.39
CA VAL A 24 5.92 9.70 13.70
C VAL A 24 5.03 10.35 14.76
N ASP A 25 4.95 11.68 14.78
CA ASP A 25 4.15 12.39 15.77
C ASP A 25 2.66 12.07 15.62
N LYS A 26 2.14 12.02 14.40
CA LYS A 26 0.74 11.70 14.12
C LYS A 26 0.42 10.21 14.34
N LEU A 27 1.12 9.33 13.64
CA LEU A 27 0.75 7.91 13.58
C LEU A 27 1.20 7.14 14.82
N VAL A 28 2.36 7.48 15.39
CA VAL A 28 2.96 6.74 16.51
C VAL A 28 2.62 7.39 17.83
N LYS A 29 2.99 8.66 18.03
CA LYS A 29 2.83 9.35 19.33
C LYS A 29 1.37 9.67 19.62
N ALA A 30 0.67 10.29 18.68
CA ALA A 30 -0.75 10.62 18.81
C ALA A 30 -1.68 9.43 18.51
N ARG A 31 -1.13 8.28 18.08
CA ARG A 31 -1.86 7.03 17.77
C ARG A 31 -3.05 7.23 16.82
N ARG A 32 -2.90 8.16 15.88
CA ARG A 32 -3.89 8.40 14.83
C ARG A 32 -3.65 7.48 13.64
N GLY A 33 -4.65 7.41 12.77
CA GLY A 33 -4.50 6.76 11.47
C GLY A 33 -3.98 7.74 10.41
N GLY A 34 -3.94 7.25 9.18
CA GLY A 34 -3.66 8.05 7.99
C GLY A 34 -4.01 7.28 6.73
N TYR A 35 -3.95 7.95 5.58
CA TYR A 35 -4.15 7.30 4.28
C TYR A 35 -2.84 6.71 3.71
N CYS A 36 -2.86 6.26 2.45
CA CYS A 36 -1.77 5.48 1.87
C CYS A 36 -0.40 6.17 1.87
N PHE A 37 -0.34 7.49 1.66
CA PHE A 37 0.94 8.21 1.65
C PHE A 37 1.60 8.28 3.01
N GLU A 38 0.79 8.40 4.07
CA GLU A 38 1.27 8.49 5.46
C GLU A 38 1.72 7.11 5.96
N GLN A 39 0.87 6.10 5.77
CA GLN A 39 1.16 4.75 6.27
C GLN A 39 2.35 4.12 5.55
N ASN A 40 2.34 4.12 4.21
CA ASN A 40 3.46 3.56 3.45
C ASN A 40 4.70 4.46 3.56
N GLY A 41 4.56 5.76 3.84
CA GLY A 41 5.68 6.65 4.15
C GLY A 41 6.40 6.29 5.44
N LEU A 42 5.65 6.14 6.52
CA LEU A 42 6.22 5.69 7.80
C LEU A 42 6.83 4.29 7.67
N PHE A 43 6.16 3.38 6.94
CA PHE A 43 6.65 2.02 6.77
C PHE A 43 7.93 1.94 5.91
N GLU A 44 8.05 2.77 4.87
CA GLU A 44 9.29 2.90 4.10
C GLU A 44 10.46 3.31 5.00
N ARG A 45 10.26 4.30 5.87
CA ARG A 45 11.27 4.72 6.84
C ARG A 45 11.68 3.56 7.75
N VAL A 46 10.72 2.85 8.33
CA VAL A 46 11.00 1.71 9.22
C VAL A 46 11.80 0.63 8.48
N LEU A 47 11.41 0.28 7.26
CA LEU A 47 12.12 -0.72 6.47
C LEU A 47 13.55 -0.28 6.14
N ARG A 48 13.78 1.00 5.80
CA ARG A 48 15.12 1.55 5.59
C ARG A 48 15.98 1.46 6.85
N GLU A 49 15.42 1.83 8.00
CA GLU A 49 16.14 1.79 9.29
C GLU A 49 16.54 0.36 9.68
N VAL A 50 15.70 -0.63 9.35
CA VAL A 50 16.00 -2.06 9.57
C VAL A 50 17.02 -2.61 8.54
N GLY A 51 17.37 -1.83 7.52
CA GLY A 51 18.40 -2.17 6.53
C GLY A 51 17.89 -2.76 5.22
N PHE A 52 16.59 -2.67 4.93
CA PHE A 52 16.06 -3.07 3.62
C PHE A 52 16.34 -2.02 2.54
N THR A 53 16.67 -2.50 1.35
CA THR A 53 16.59 -1.68 0.13
C THR A 53 15.13 -1.53 -0.26
N VAL A 54 14.57 -0.34 -0.05
CA VAL A 54 13.15 -0.05 -0.31
C VAL A 54 12.96 1.32 -0.95
N ARG A 55 11.99 1.40 -1.85
CA ARG A 55 11.55 2.65 -2.46
C ARG A 55 10.04 2.69 -2.66
N SER A 56 9.50 3.90 -2.58
CA SER A 56 8.13 4.16 -3.01
C SER A 56 7.89 3.99 -4.51
N VAL A 57 6.70 3.52 -4.84
CA VAL A 57 6.12 3.50 -6.18
C VAL A 57 4.68 4.01 -6.13
N LEU A 58 4.14 4.40 -7.29
CA LEU A 58 2.76 4.84 -7.41
C LEU A 58 1.92 3.86 -8.23
N GLY A 59 0.77 3.49 -7.68
CA GLY A 59 -0.26 2.65 -8.29
C GLY A 59 -1.50 3.45 -8.68
N ARG A 60 -2.30 2.85 -9.59
CA ARG A 60 -3.64 3.31 -9.92
C ARG A 60 -4.63 2.39 -9.21
N VAL A 61 -5.58 2.95 -8.47
CA VAL A 61 -6.62 2.16 -7.79
C VAL A 61 -7.69 1.80 -8.81
N VAL A 62 -7.66 0.56 -9.29
CA VAL A 62 -8.66 0.04 -10.24
C VAL A 62 -9.66 -0.80 -9.45
N LEU A 63 -10.84 -0.25 -9.21
CA LEU A 63 -11.95 -0.92 -8.54
C LEU A 63 -13.17 -0.86 -9.44
N ALA A 64 -13.97 -1.94 -9.46
CA ALA A 64 -15.24 -2.01 -10.18
C ALA A 64 -15.18 -1.65 -11.69
N ASN A 65 -14.07 -1.98 -12.36
CA ASN A 65 -13.84 -1.75 -13.80
C ASN A 65 -14.21 -0.32 -14.25
N PRO A 66 -13.43 0.70 -13.84
CA PRO A 66 -13.77 2.08 -14.10
C PRO A 66 -13.77 2.37 -15.61
N PRO A 67 -14.63 3.30 -16.08
CA PRO A 67 -14.77 3.61 -17.51
C PRO A 67 -13.50 4.23 -18.11
N GLN A 68 -12.66 4.83 -17.28
CA GLN A 68 -11.38 5.42 -17.66
C GLN A 68 -10.28 5.01 -16.69
N MET A 69 -9.05 4.99 -17.18
CA MET A 69 -7.87 4.67 -16.36
C MET A 69 -7.70 5.73 -15.25
N PRO A 70 -7.82 5.37 -13.95
CA PRO A 70 -7.73 6.32 -12.84
C PRO A 70 -6.33 6.92 -12.71
N PRO A 71 -6.17 8.10 -12.07
CA PRO A 71 -4.85 8.68 -11.79
C PRO A 71 -3.99 7.81 -10.87
N ARG A 72 -2.69 8.11 -10.81
CA ARG A 72 -1.74 7.46 -9.91
C ARG A 72 -1.83 8.10 -8.51
N THR A 73 -2.74 7.60 -7.69
CA THR A 73 -3.08 8.19 -6.38
C THR A 73 -2.76 7.28 -5.20
N HIS A 74 -2.21 6.09 -5.44
CA HIS A 74 -1.86 5.17 -4.37
C HIS A 74 -0.35 5.02 -4.22
N ARG A 75 0.17 5.26 -3.02
CA ARG A 75 1.58 4.96 -2.68
C ARG A 75 1.65 3.53 -2.16
N LEU A 76 2.63 2.77 -2.64
CA LEU A 76 3.00 1.44 -2.12
C LEU A 76 4.52 1.27 -2.21
N LEU A 77 5.07 0.19 -1.64
CA LEU A 77 6.51 -0.01 -1.51
C LEU A 77 7.00 -1.16 -2.37
N LEU A 78 8.16 -0.94 -3.01
CA LEU A 78 8.95 -1.98 -3.64
C LEU A 78 10.19 -2.25 -2.76
N VAL A 79 10.31 -3.49 -2.29
CA VAL A 79 11.40 -3.97 -1.44
C VAL A 79 12.26 -4.95 -2.25
N GLU A 80 13.58 -4.79 -2.18
CA GLU A 80 14.53 -5.75 -2.73
C GLU A 80 15.04 -6.65 -1.60
N LEU A 81 14.90 -7.97 -1.77
CA LEU A 81 15.28 -8.96 -0.77
C LEU A 81 15.76 -10.23 -1.50
N ASN A 82 16.98 -10.68 -1.18
CA ASN A 82 17.58 -11.89 -1.77
C ASN A 82 17.61 -11.90 -3.31
N GLY A 83 17.81 -10.72 -3.94
CA GLY A 83 17.79 -10.57 -5.40
C GLY A 83 16.39 -10.56 -6.02
N GLU A 84 15.33 -10.70 -5.22
CA GLU A 84 13.94 -10.66 -5.65
C GLU A 84 13.28 -9.31 -5.32
N ARG A 85 12.22 -8.99 -6.06
CA ARG A 85 11.40 -7.79 -5.83
C ARG A 85 10.08 -8.18 -5.16
N TRP A 86 9.74 -7.44 -4.11
CA TRP A 86 8.55 -7.66 -3.32
C TRP A 86 7.73 -6.38 -3.23
N ILE A 87 6.41 -6.51 -3.29
CA ILE A 87 5.48 -5.44 -2.98
C ILE A 87 5.11 -5.54 -1.51
N ALA A 88 5.23 -4.44 -0.79
CA ALA A 88 4.62 -4.26 0.51
C ALA A 88 3.66 -3.06 0.47
N ASP A 89 2.47 -3.24 1.05
CA ASP A 89 1.45 -2.19 1.07
C ASP A 89 0.61 -2.33 2.34
N VAL A 90 0.89 -1.45 3.30
CA VAL A 90 0.16 -1.39 4.57
C VAL A 90 -0.94 -0.33 4.55
N GLY A 91 -1.14 0.36 3.42
CA GLY A 91 -1.93 1.60 3.35
C GLY A 91 -3.08 1.57 2.35
N PHE A 92 -3.53 0.43 1.83
CA PHE A 92 -4.61 0.37 0.83
C PHE A 92 -6.02 0.65 1.42
N GLY A 93 -6.19 0.47 2.74
CA GLY A 93 -7.47 0.60 3.42
C GLY A 93 -8.17 -0.76 3.61
N GLY A 94 -9.43 -0.89 3.20
CA GLY A 94 -10.25 -2.09 3.45
C GLY A 94 -9.71 -3.39 2.86
N GLN A 95 -8.77 -3.33 1.91
CA GLN A 95 -8.13 -4.49 1.28
C GLN A 95 -6.59 -4.50 1.45
N THR A 96 -6.10 -3.92 2.54
CA THR A 96 -4.66 -3.86 2.87
C THR A 96 -4.02 -5.24 2.90
N LEU A 97 -2.79 -5.35 2.37
CA LEU A 97 -2.03 -6.59 2.44
C LEU A 97 -1.55 -6.85 3.86
N THR A 98 -1.60 -8.10 4.30
CA THR A 98 -1.10 -8.52 5.64
C THR A 98 0.27 -9.19 5.58
N ALA A 99 0.71 -9.57 4.38
CA ALA A 99 2.04 -10.06 4.07
C ALA A 99 2.54 -9.43 2.76
N PRO A 100 3.87 -9.25 2.57
CA PRO A 100 4.41 -8.84 1.28
C PRO A 100 4.16 -9.91 0.21
N ILE A 101 4.03 -9.49 -1.04
CA ILE A 101 3.88 -10.40 -2.18
C ILE A 101 5.07 -10.25 -3.13
N ARG A 102 5.53 -11.33 -3.74
CA ARG A 102 6.54 -11.27 -4.80
C ARG A 102 5.97 -10.54 -6.00
N LEU A 103 6.78 -9.69 -6.64
CA LEU A 103 6.47 -9.10 -7.92
C LEU A 103 6.75 -10.12 -9.04
N LEU A 104 5.87 -11.12 -9.13
CA LEU A 104 5.87 -12.16 -10.15
C LEU A 104 4.52 -12.15 -10.84
N ALA A 105 4.53 -11.89 -12.15
CA ALA A 105 3.31 -11.76 -12.93
C ALA A 105 2.57 -13.11 -12.99
N ASN A 106 1.24 -13.04 -12.91
CA ASN A 106 0.31 -14.14 -13.09
C ASN A 106 0.50 -15.31 -12.12
N GLN A 107 1.11 -15.04 -10.95
CA GLN A 107 1.24 -16.00 -9.86
C GLN A 107 0.36 -15.59 -8.68
N GLU A 108 -0.59 -16.45 -8.34
CA GLU A 108 -1.37 -16.34 -7.11
C GLU A 108 -0.50 -16.65 -5.88
N GLN A 109 -0.63 -15.81 -4.86
CA GLN A 109 0.09 -15.94 -3.59
C GLN A 109 -0.90 -15.80 -2.44
N GLU A 110 -0.76 -16.67 -1.44
CA GLU A 110 -1.57 -16.60 -0.23
C GLU A 110 -1.19 -15.36 0.60
N ASN A 111 -2.19 -14.53 0.91
CA ASN A 111 -2.12 -13.48 1.90
C ASN A 111 -3.23 -13.78 2.92
N ALA A 112 -3.00 -13.64 4.22
CA ALA A 112 -3.84 -14.23 5.28
C ALA A 112 -5.37 -14.01 5.16
N ALA A 113 -5.82 -13.02 4.39
CA ALA A 113 -7.23 -12.75 4.08
C ALA A 113 -7.68 -13.03 2.63
N ARG A 114 -6.78 -13.18 1.64
CA ARG A 114 -7.10 -13.42 0.23
C ARG A 114 -5.89 -13.85 -0.62
N ALA A 115 -6.15 -14.59 -1.71
CA ALA A 115 -5.16 -14.75 -2.78
C ALA A 115 -4.93 -13.41 -3.50
N VAL A 116 -3.67 -13.10 -3.81
CA VAL A 116 -3.28 -11.90 -4.54
C VAL A 116 -2.27 -12.28 -5.62
N SER A 117 -2.40 -11.70 -6.81
CA SER A 117 -1.44 -11.84 -7.90
C SER A 117 -1.05 -10.47 -8.45
N SER A 118 0.11 -10.40 -9.09
CA SER A 118 0.52 -9.25 -9.90
C SER A 118 0.40 -9.61 -11.38
N ALA A 119 0.33 -8.63 -12.27
CA ALA A 119 0.27 -8.87 -13.72
C ALA A 119 1.20 -7.93 -14.47
N GLU A 120 1.49 -8.27 -15.72
CA GLU A 120 2.33 -7.43 -16.57
C GLU A 120 1.64 -6.10 -16.90
N ARG A 121 2.44 -5.12 -17.30
CA ARG A 121 1.95 -3.80 -17.68
C ARG A 121 1.00 -3.94 -18.88
N GLY A 122 -0.29 -3.66 -18.65
CA GLY A 122 -1.32 -3.66 -19.71
C GLY A 122 -2.33 -4.80 -19.58
N GLU A 123 -2.04 -5.81 -18.76
CA GLU A 123 -2.99 -6.86 -18.42
C GLU A 123 -3.86 -6.43 -17.22
N ARG A 124 -5.18 -6.61 -17.33
CA ARG A 124 -6.08 -6.44 -16.18
C ARG A 124 -6.10 -7.75 -15.40
N LEU A 125 -5.71 -7.69 -14.13
CA LEU A 125 -5.99 -8.76 -13.16
C LEU A 125 -7.50 -8.92 -13.05
N GLY A 126 -8.04 -10.00 -13.62
CA GLY A 126 -9.42 -10.38 -13.42
C GLY A 126 -9.60 -10.83 -11.97
N THR A 127 -10.42 -10.14 -11.19
CA THR A 127 -10.87 -10.67 -9.90
C THR A 127 -11.96 -11.70 -10.17
N THR A 128 -11.62 -12.99 -10.10
CA THR A 128 -12.61 -14.04 -9.83
C THR A 128 -13.11 -13.85 -8.41
N ILE A 129 -14.20 -13.10 -8.25
CA ILE A 129 -15.01 -13.17 -7.04
C ILE A 129 -15.82 -14.46 -7.19
N PRO A 130 -15.69 -15.46 -6.30
CA PRO A 130 -16.58 -16.61 -6.36
C PRO A 130 -18.02 -16.12 -6.17
N SER A 131 -18.89 -16.51 -7.10
CA SER A 131 -20.34 -16.33 -6.99
C SER A 131 -20.87 -17.02 -5.72
N PRO A 132 -21.98 -16.53 -5.12
CA PRO A 132 -22.53 -17.05 -3.88
C PRO A 132 -22.91 -18.54 -3.95
#